data_AF-A0A7X7GV52-F1
#
_entry.id   AF-A0A7X7GV52-F1
#
_cell.length_a   1.000
_cell.length_b   1.000
_cell.length_c   1.000
_cell.angle_alpha   90.00
_cell.angle_beta   90.00
_cell.angle_gamma   90.00
#
_symmetry.space_group_name_H-M   'P 1'
#
loop_
_entity.id
_entity.type
_entity.pdbx_description
1 polymer ?
#
loop_
_entity_poly.entity_id
_entity_poly.type
_entity_poly.pdbx_seq_one_letter_code
_entity_poly.pdbx_strand_id
1 'polypeptide(L)'
;MPSASFVRHWLAGAFVLLGAIIACSSETPPSGPYTSPILCTSDAECSGGKPVCDPLRGCVACQRDAHCEEGHRCVDRSCETLVTCSKEADCEGTRWVACDVERGVCEECLVDGHCGENRRCVEKTCRAATPCTNSRDCPSDTVCDRATNWCVECVTASDCGEESTCVENVCVSRCASDKDCVAQGMLCDVAGGYCVQCIADVDCPESYHCARGACLVDVCGRGEGSCNVSLNAALSCNLQGSGFVPVLCPTGATCAEDGASSACEPWICDPFSTRCSEDGSTLRVCTANGLDADEVDCAAAGGVCRDGACVDVICEPNAAVCDDSNLMRCSEDGTTLSFVTSCLVGEFCDAEEGACQEDLCAHDAAVCVGNVAKTCNADGSGYEDEETDCSATGETCFGGTCFPELCTDGVRHCFDGHPHSCVDAGTRRIRWTTCSASQYCDDAGAGGAVCRLRTCTPGQQVCDGEVAGTCNAEGSGLELGTTTDCAALDGKACFGGECLDQVCHGTYACFEGNPHQCAANG
;
A
#
# COMPACT_ATOMS: atom_id res chain seq x y z
N MET A 1 18.73 -45.55 43.10
CA MET A 1 17.46 -45.80 43.83
C MET A 1 16.31 -45.62 42.84
N PRO A 2 15.69 -46.69 42.33
CA PRO A 2 14.51 -46.62 41.47
C PRO A 2 13.23 -47.03 42.23
N SER A 3 12.05 -46.54 41.83
CA SER A 3 10.68 -47.07 42.05
C SER A 3 9.69 -46.02 41.51
N ALA A 4 8.61 -46.28 40.76
CA ALA A 4 7.93 -47.47 40.25
C ALA A 4 7.16 -47.02 38.98
N SER A 5 7.19 -47.72 37.85
CA SER A 5 6.38 -48.90 37.47
C SER A 5 4.86 -48.64 37.43
N PHE A 6 4.29 -48.64 36.22
CA PHE A 6 3.13 -49.49 35.91
C PHE A 6 3.20 -49.95 34.44
N VAL A 7 3.20 -51.27 34.27
CA VAL A 7 3.20 -52.03 33.02
C VAL A 7 1.88 -52.79 32.95
N ARG A 8 1.29 -52.91 31.74
CA ARG A 8 0.70 -54.15 31.15
C ARG A 8 -0.01 -53.79 29.83
N HIS A 9 0.52 -54.16 28.67
CA HIS A 9 0.34 -55.44 27.95
C HIS A 9 -1.12 -55.86 27.74
N TRP A 10 -1.62 -55.70 26.50
CA TRP A 10 -2.64 -56.53 25.84
C TRP A 10 -2.34 -56.51 24.32
N LEU A 11 -1.67 -57.55 23.81
CA LEU A 11 -2.25 -58.63 23.00
C LEU A 11 -2.85 -58.16 21.66
N ALA A 12 -2.02 -58.27 20.61
CA ALA A 12 -2.45 -58.27 19.22
C ALA A 12 -3.30 -59.54 18.95
N GLY A 13 -4.62 -59.38 19.02
CA GLY A 13 -5.58 -60.37 18.56
C GLY A 13 -6.03 -60.03 17.14
N ALA A 14 -5.56 -60.82 16.17
CA ALA A 14 -6.10 -60.84 14.82
C ALA A 14 -7.53 -61.39 14.86
N PHE A 15 -8.51 -60.49 14.87
CA PHE A 15 -9.89 -60.84 14.54
C PHE A 15 -10.10 -60.65 13.04
N VAL A 16 -10.01 -61.77 12.32
CA VAL A 16 -10.60 -61.91 10.99
C VAL A 16 -12.12 -61.84 11.18
N LEU A 17 -12.67 -60.63 11.15
CA LEU A 17 -14.08 -60.42 10.91
C LEU A 17 -14.29 -60.70 9.42
N LEU A 18 -14.85 -61.88 9.13
CA LEU A 18 -15.67 -62.07 7.94
C LEU A 18 -16.85 -61.10 8.04
N GLY A 19 -16.60 -59.84 7.67
CA GLY A 19 -17.65 -58.96 7.19
C GLY A 19 -18.09 -59.54 5.86
N ALA A 20 -19.18 -60.30 5.89
CA ALA A 20 -19.93 -60.58 4.68
C ALA A 20 -20.24 -59.22 4.06
N ILE A 21 -19.55 -58.91 2.96
CA ILE A 21 -19.98 -57.91 2.01
C ILE A 21 -21.31 -58.48 1.49
N ILE A 22 -22.41 -58.13 2.17
CA ILE A 22 -23.69 -58.06 1.50
C ILE A 22 -23.51 -56.88 0.57
N ALA A 23 -22.97 -57.18 -0.61
CA ALA A 23 -23.28 -56.40 -1.77
C ALA A 23 -24.80 -56.46 -1.86
N CYS A 24 -25.46 -55.38 -1.45
CA CYS A 24 -26.73 -55.07 -2.07
C CYS A 24 -26.38 -54.87 -3.54
N SER A 25 -26.44 -55.96 -4.30
CA SER A 25 -26.92 -55.85 -5.68
C SER A 25 -28.11 -54.91 -5.60
N SER A 26 -28.07 -53.83 -6.37
CA SER A 26 -29.27 -53.12 -6.77
C SER A 26 -30.12 -54.11 -7.58
N GLU A 27 -30.73 -55.06 -6.87
CA GLU A 27 -31.97 -55.64 -7.33
C GLU A 27 -32.90 -54.45 -7.42
N THR A 28 -33.15 -54.05 -8.66
CA THR A 28 -34.25 -53.17 -9.04
C THR A 28 -35.44 -53.51 -8.14
N PRO A 29 -36.03 -52.53 -7.42
CA PRO A 29 -37.29 -52.81 -6.73
C PRO A 29 -38.24 -53.42 -7.77
N PRO A 30 -39.00 -54.48 -7.41
CA PRO A 30 -39.99 -55.01 -8.34
C PRO A 30 -40.87 -53.84 -8.75
N SER A 31 -40.88 -53.57 -10.05
CA SER A 31 -41.76 -52.59 -10.65
C SER A 31 -43.16 -52.80 -10.09
N GLY A 32 -43.63 -51.81 -9.33
CA GLY A 32 -45.04 -51.74 -8.98
C GLY A 32 -45.85 -51.93 -10.27
N PRO A 33 -46.96 -52.68 -10.24
CA PRO A 33 -47.81 -52.73 -11.41
C PRO A 33 -48.33 -51.30 -11.63
N TYR A 34 -48.54 -50.93 -12.89
CA TYR A 34 -49.10 -49.63 -13.32
C TYR A 34 -48.08 -48.53 -13.55
N THR A 35 -47.19 -48.75 -14.51
CA THR A 35 -46.39 -47.68 -15.13
C THR A 35 -47.11 -47.20 -16.40
N SER A 36 -47.41 -45.90 -16.45
CA SER A 36 -47.40 -45.20 -17.74
C SER A 36 -46.09 -45.55 -18.46
N PRO A 37 -46.08 -45.79 -19.79
CA PRO A 37 -44.88 -46.30 -20.45
C PRO A 37 -43.72 -45.34 -20.21
N ILE A 38 -42.67 -45.82 -19.54
CA ILE A 38 -41.44 -45.05 -19.38
C ILE A 38 -40.85 -44.86 -20.78
N LEU A 39 -40.79 -43.61 -21.24
CA LEU A 39 -40.43 -43.28 -22.63
C LEU A 39 -38.93 -43.11 -22.84
N CYS A 40 -38.17 -42.88 -21.77
CA CYS A 40 -36.72 -42.88 -21.73
C CYS A 40 -36.27 -43.13 -20.27
N THR A 41 -35.05 -43.61 -20.05
CA THR A 41 -34.53 -43.88 -18.69
C THR A 41 -33.34 -43.03 -18.29
N SER A 42 -32.70 -42.34 -19.24
CA SER A 42 -31.59 -41.43 -18.97
C SER A 42 -31.37 -40.42 -20.08
N ASP A 43 -30.73 -39.29 -19.77
CA ASP A 43 -30.36 -38.25 -20.75
C ASP A 43 -29.45 -38.79 -21.86
N ALA A 44 -28.73 -39.90 -21.63
CA ALA A 44 -27.88 -40.54 -22.63
C ALA A 44 -28.66 -41.09 -23.84
N GLU A 45 -29.96 -41.33 -23.69
CA GLU A 45 -30.86 -41.76 -24.77
C GLU A 45 -31.37 -40.56 -25.61
N CYS A 46 -31.13 -39.34 -25.15
CA CYS A 46 -31.65 -38.11 -25.72
C CYS A 46 -30.56 -37.31 -26.44
N SER A 47 -30.93 -36.69 -27.57
CA SER A 47 -29.97 -36.00 -28.44
C SER A 47 -30.63 -34.90 -29.27
N GLY A 48 -29.81 -34.00 -29.80
CA GLY A 48 -30.29 -32.81 -30.53
C GLY A 48 -30.89 -31.76 -29.59
N GLY A 49 -31.87 -30.99 -30.07
CA GLY A 49 -32.53 -29.92 -29.29
C GLY A 49 -33.45 -30.40 -28.16
N LYS A 50 -33.38 -31.70 -27.79
CA LYS A 50 -34.12 -32.31 -26.69
C LYS A 50 -33.20 -33.26 -25.92
N PRO A 51 -32.20 -32.75 -25.17
CA PRO A 51 -31.16 -33.56 -24.57
C PRO A 51 -31.56 -34.19 -23.22
N VAL A 52 -32.71 -33.81 -22.65
CA VAL A 52 -33.11 -34.24 -21.31
C VAL A 52 -34.17 -35.34 -21.39
N CYS A 53 -34.03 -36.41 -20.62
CA CYS A 53 -34.98 -37.49 -20.53
C CYS A 53 -36.07 -37.22 -19.48
N ASP A 54 -37.31 -37.00 -19.91
CA ASP A 54 -38.50 -37.05 -19.06
C ASP A 54 -39.11 -38.48 -19.11
N PRO A 55 -39.10 -39.25 -18.02
CA PRO A 55 -39.63 -40.62 -18.00
C PRO A 55 -41.07 -40.76 -18.52
N LEU A 56 -41.92 -39.75 -18.33
CA LEU A 56 -43.34 -39.79 -18.74
C LEU A 56 -43.62 -39.12 -20.09
N ARG A 57 -42.70 -38.29 -20.62
CA ARG A 57 -42.90 -37.55 -21.89
C ARG A 57 -41.82 -37.76 -22.96
N GLY A 58 -40.81 -38.56 -22.66
CA GLY A 58 -39.68 -38.86 -23.55
C GLY A 58 -38.65 -37.74 -23.56
N CYS A 59 -37.86 -37.64 -24.63
CA CYS A 59 -36.83 -36.62 -24.72
C CYS A 59 -37.44 -35.22 -24.87
N VAL A 60 -37.03 -34.30 -24.00
CA VAL A 60 -37.48 -32.92 -23.86
C VAL A 60 -36.30 -31.94 -23.87
N ALA A 61 -36.54 -30.64 -24.11
CA ALA A 61 -35.47 -29.65 -24.07
C ALA A 61 -34.98 -29.43 -22.64
N CYS A 62 -35.90 -29.44 -21.68
CA CYS A 62 -35.63 -29.22 -20.27
C CYS A 62 -36.69 -29.92 -19.41
N GLN A 63 -36.35 -30.15 -18.14
CA GLN A 63 -37.32 -30.55 -17.12
C GLN A 63 -37.48 -29.50 -16.03
N ARG A 64 -36.40 -28.79 -15.72
CA ARG A 64 -36.30 -27.67 -14.79
C ARG A 64 -35.42 -26.58 -15.40
N ASP A 65 -35.44 -25.39 -14.82
CA ASP A 65 -34.70 -24.21 -15.30
C ASP A 65 -33.19 -24.47 -15.41
N ALA A 66 -32.62 -25.28 -14.49
CA ALA A 66 -31.21 -25.66 -14.51
C ALA A 66 -30.76 -26.43 -15.77
N HIS A 67 -31.69 -26.97 -16.55
CA HIS A 67 -31.37 -27.62 -17.83
C HIS A 67 -31.33 -26.65 -19.01
N CYS A 68 -31.69 -25.38 -18.78
CA CYS A 68 -31.62 -24.32 -19.77
C CYS A 68 -30.34 -23.51 -19.59
N GLU A 69 -29.92 -22.86 -20.67
CA GLU A 69 -28.81 -21.90 -20.62
C GLU A 69 -29.19 -20.66 -19.81
N GLU A 70 -28.18 -19.88 -19.41
CA GLU A 70 -28.38 -18.66 -18.63
C GLU A 70 -29.40 -17.73 -19.31
N GLY A 71 -30.30 -17.14 -18.52
CA GLY A 71 -31.37 -16.29 -19.02
C GLY A 71 -32.56 -17.03 -19.64
N HIS A 72 -32.64 -18.35 -19.53
CA HIS A 72 -33.78 -19.16 -19.94
C HIS A 72 -34.36 -19.95 -18.77
N ARG A 73 -35.65 -20.25 -18.85
CA ARG A 73 -36.38 -21.10 -17.91
C ARG A 73 -37.12 -22.21 -18.65
N CYS A 74 -37.39 -23.30 -17.95
CA CYS A 74 -38.12 -24.42 -18.51
C CYS A 74 -39.62 -24.18 -18.42
N VAL A 75 -40.27 -23.95 -19.55
CA VAL A 75 -41.73 -23.83 -19.62
C VAL A 75 -42.26 -24.87 -20.58
N ASP A 76 -43.14 -25.73 -20.07
CA ASP A 76 -43.76 -26.82 -20.83
C ASP A 76 -42.74 -27.61 -21.65
N ARG A 77 -41.61 -27.96 -21.00
CA ARG A 77 -40.54 -28.80 -21.56
C ARG A 77 -39.73 -28.15 -22.69
N SER A 78 -39.86 -26.85 -22.86
CA SER A 78 -39.09 -26.00 -23.77
C SER A 78 -38.33 -24.93 -22.99
N CYS A 79 -37.06 -24.69 -23.35
CA CYS A 79 -36.31 -23.56 -22.79
C CYS A 79 -36.80 -22.27 -23.45
N GLU A 80 -37.34 -21.40 -22.61
CA GLU A 80 -37.96 -20.15 -23.00
C GLU A 80 -37.25 -19.01 -22.28
N THR A 81 -37.13 -17.84 -22.90
CA THR A 81 -36.42 -16.72 -22.28
C THR A 81 -37.07 -16.33 -20.97
N LEU A 82 -36.27 -16.26 -19.90
CA LEU A 82 -36.67 -15.80 -18.59
C LEU A 82 -36.76 -14.27 -18.63
N VAL A 83 -37.96 -13.74 -18.43
CA VAL A 83 -38.19 -12.29 -18.36
C VAL A 83 -38.38 -11.93 -16.89
N THR A 84 -37.50 -11.08 -16.36
CA THR A 84 -37.58 -10.58 -14.99
C THR A 84 -38.42 -9.31 -14.92
N CYS A 85 -39.04 -9.06 -13.78
CA CYS A 85 -39.90 -7.91 -13.59
C CYS A 85 -39.92 -7.41 -12.15
N SER A 86 -40.24 -6.13 -12.01
CA SER A 86 -40.59 -5.47 -10.75
C SER A 86 -42.06 -5.01 -10.73
N LYS A 87 -42.68 -4.90 -11.92
CA LYS A 87 -44.06 -4.50 -12.17
C LYS A 87 -44.54 -5.06 -13.50
N GLU A 88 -45.85 -5.09 -13.71
CA GLU A 88 -46.47 -5.63 -14.94
C GLU A 88 -46.01 -4.95 -16.23
N ALA A 89 -45.68 -3.65 -16.18
CA ALA A 89 -45.18 -2.90 -17.33
C ALA A 89 -43.83 -3.44 -17.87
N ASP A 90 -43.06 -4.15 -17.04
CA ASP A 90 -41.79 -4.74 -17.45
C ASP A 90 -42.01 -5.99 -18.34
N CYS A 91 -43.23 -6.52 -18.35
CA CYS A 91 -43.63 -7.73 -19.07
C CYS A 91 -44.30 -7.43 -20.44
N GLU A 92 -44.45 -6.15 -20.79
CA GLU A 92 -45.14 -5.73 -22.02
C GLU A 92 -44.42 -6.22 -23.30
N GLY A 93 -45.22 -6.57 -24.33
CA GLY A 93 -44.69 -6.98 -25.64
C GLY A 93 -44.24 -8.45 -25.74
N THR A 94 -44.45 -9.24 -24.68
CA THR A 94 -44.16 -10.68 -24.67
C THR A 94 -45.45 -11.50 -24.45
N ARG A 95 -45.34 -12.84 -24.50
CA ARG A 95 -46.46 -13.73 -24.10
C ARG A 95 -46.69 -13.76 -22.59
N TRP A 96 -45.75 -13.22 -21.81
CA TRP A 96 -45.78 -13.17 -20.35
C TRP A 96 -46.25 -11.78 -19.96
N VAL A 97 -47.49 -11.60 -19.55
CA VAL A 97 -48.07 -10.26 -19.34
C VAL A 97 -48.21 -9.89 -17.86
N ALA A 98 -47.94 -10.83 -16.95
CA ALA A 98 -48.20 -10.69 -15.53
C ALA A 98 -46.90 -10.71 -14.72
N CYS A 99 -46.67 -9.74 -13.83
CA CYS A 99 -45.47 -9.76 -12.99
C CYS A 99 -45.73 -10.42 -11.63
N ASP A 100 -45.07 -11.55 -11.35
CA ASP A 100 -45.01 -12.13 -10.01
C ASP A 100 -43.94 -11.39 -9.21
N VAL A 101 -44.35 -10.30 -8.55
CA VAL A 101 -43.43 -9.41 -7.82
C VAL A 101 -42.70 -10.09 -6.67
N GLU A 102 -43.25 -11.19 -6.14
CA GLU A 102 -42.61 -11.96 -5.07
C GLU A 102 -41.45 -12.79 -5.62
N ARG A 103 -41.59 -13.29 -6.85
CA ARG A 103 -40.56 -14.08 -7.54
C ARG A 103 -39.68 -13.25 -8.48
N GLY A 104 -40.09 -12.02 -8.81
CA GLY A 104 -39.39 -11.12 -9.73
C GLY A 104 -39.42 -11.57 -11.19
N VAL A 105 -40.42 -12.36 -11.61
CA VAL A 105 -40.50 -12.97 -12.95
C VAL A 105 -41.85 -12.75 -13.61
N CYS A 106 -41.85 -12.58 -14.93
CA CYS A 106 -43.07 -12.48 -15.72
C CYS A 106 -43.69 -13.86 -15.95
N GLU A 107 -44.98 -14.00 -15.69
CA GLU A 107 -45.81 -15.19 -15.92
C GLU A 107 -46.84 -14.91 -17.02
N GLU A 108 -47.46 -15.97 -17.58
CA GLU A 108 -48.52 -15.78 -18.60
C GLU A 108 -49.73 -15.13 -17.95
N CYS A 109 -50.05 -15.54 -16.72
CA CYS A 109 -51.10 -14.94 -15.91
C CYS A 109 -50.87 -15.15 -14.42
N LEU A 110 -51.53 -14.30 -13.62
CA LEU A 110 -51.68 -14.46 -12.17
C LEU A 110 -53.15 -14.40 -11.75
N VAL A 111 -53.97 -13.74 -12.58
CA VAL A 111 -55.43 -13.68 -12.46
C VAL A 111 -56.05 -13.87 -13.84
N ASP A 112 -57.33 -14.25 -13.88
CA ASP A 112 -58.07 -14.51 -15.13
C ASP A 112 -58.06 -13.30 -16.08
N GLY A 113 -58.02 -12.08 -15.55
CA GLY A 113 -57.97 -10.84 -16.34
C GLY A 113 -56.75 -10.72 -17.26
N HIS A 114 -55.68 -11.47 -17.01
CA HIS A 114 -54.48 -11.47 -17.84
C HIS A 114 -54.64 -12.29 -19.13
N CYS A 115 -55.63 -13.20 -19.18
CA CYS A 115 -55.74 -14.20 -20.24
C CYS A 115 -56.60 -13.79 -21.44
N GLY A 116 -57.19 -12.59 -21.42
CA GLY A 116 -58.12 -12.14 -22.45
C GLY A 116 -59.46 -12.90 -22.41
N GLU A 117 -60.24 -12.81 -23.50
CA GLU A 117 -61.57 -13.41 -23.56
C GLU A 117 -61.52 -14.95 -23.69
N ASN A 118 -62.49 -15.64 -23.07
CA ASN A 118 -62.66 -17.11 -23.11
C ASN A 118 -61.43 -17.93 -22.66
N ARG A 119 -60.61 -17.34 -21.80
CA ARG A 119 -59.50 -18.01 -21.14
C ARG A 119 -59.46 -17.61 -19.67
N ARG A 120 -58.91 -18.49 -18.85
CA ARG A 120 -58.72 -18.25 -17.42
C ARG A 120 -57.31 -18.62 -17.01
N CYS A 121 -56.86 -18.07 -15.89
CA CYS A 121 -55.56 -18.40 -15.36
C CYS A 121 -55.63 -19.70 -14.55
N VAL A 122 -54.95 -20.74 -15.01
CA VAL A 122 -54.81 -22.02 -14.31
C VAL A 122 -53.32 -22.31 -14.19
N GLU A 123 -52.82 -22.39 -12.96
CA GLU A 123 -51.40 -22.69 -12.68
C GLU A 123 -50.46 -21.78 -13.48
N LYS A 124 -50.73 -20.45 -13.46
CA LYS A 124 -49.96 -19.40 -14.16
C LYS A 124 -49.97 -19.48 -15.70
N THR A 125 -50.78 -20.37 -16.26
CA THR A 125 -50.97 -20.56 -17.71
C THR A 125 -52.40 -20.20 -18.10
N CYS A 126 -52.57 -19.49 -19.21
CA CYS A 126 -53.90 -19.17 -19.70
C CYS A 126 -54.51 -20.39 -20.38
N ARG A 127 -55.55 -20.99 -19.81
CA ARG A 127 -56.25 -22.13 -20.44
C ARG A 127 -57.59 -21.68 -21.00
N ALA A 128 -57.99 -22.25 -22.13
CA ALA A 128 -59.31 -22.00 -22.70
C ALA A 128 -60.39 -22.38 -21.68
N ALA A 129 -61.34 -21.47 -21.46
CA ALA A 129 -62.45 -21.68 -20.54
C ALA A 129 -63.68 -20.96 -21.09
N THR A 130 -64.83 -21.64 -21.00
CA THR A 130 -66.10 -21.06 -21.45
C THR A 130 -66.78 -20.40 -20.25
N PRO A 131 -67.03 -19.08 -20.27
CA PRO A 131 -67.73 -18.41 -19.18
C PRO A 131 -69.20 -18.81 -19.19
N CYS A 132 -69.82 -18.90 -18.01
CA CYS A 132 -71.21 -19.30 -17.89
C CYS A 132 -71.93 -18.54 -16.77
N THR A 133 -73.23 -18.33 -16.95
CA THR A 133 -74.15 -17.93 -15.87
C THR A 133 -74.95 -19.13 -15.36
N ASN A 134 -75.19 -20.11 -16.24
CA ASN A 134 -75.87 -21.35 -15.94
C ASN A 134 -75.40 -22.47 -16.89
N SER A 135 -75.69 -23.74 -16.55
CA SER A 135 -75.17 -24.89 -17.30
C SER A 135 -75.68 -25.00 -18.75
N ARG A 136 -76.62 -24.16 -19.21
CA ARG A 136 -77.02 -24.11 -20.63
C ARG A 136 -76.05 -23.29 -21.49
N ASP A 137 -75.21 -22.48 -20.85
CA ASP A 137 -74.18 -21.68 -21.51
C ASP A 137 -72.93 -22.53 -21.81
N CYS A 138 -72.87 -23.74 -21.24
CA CYS A 138 -71.74 -24.65 -21.34
C CYS A 138 -71.85 -25.62 -22.52
N PRO A 139 -70.72 -25.98 -23.16
CA PRO A 139 -70.70 -27.03 -24.17
C PRO A 139 -71.14 -28.38 -23.59
N SER A 140 -71.56 -29.31 -24.47
CA SER A 140 -71.97 -30.66 -24.06
C SER A 140 -70.90 -31.33 -23.20
N ASP A 141 -71.34 -32.02 -22.15
CA ASP A 141 -70.51 -32.72 -21.16
C ASP A 141 -69.78 -31.81 -20.15
N THR A 142 -70.24 -30.57 -19.97
CA THR A 142 -69.79 -29.67 -18.89
C THR A 142 -70.96 -28.97 -18.19
N VAL A 143 -70.76 -28.57 -16.93
CA VAL A 143 -71.72 -27.87 -16.08
C VAL A 143 -71.16 -26.53 -15.62
N CYS A 144 -72.04 -25.56 -15.33
CA CYS A 144 -71.60 -24.26 -14.86
C CYS A 144 -71.30 -24.28 -13.36
N ASP A 145 -70.02 -24.12 -13.00
CA ASP A 145 -69.64 -23.82 -11.63
C ASP A 145 -69.97 -22.36 -11.32
N ARG A 146 -71.04 -22.16 -10.56
CA ARG A 146 -71.49 -20.81 -10.17
C ARG A 146 -70.58 -20.11 -9.16
N ALA A 147 -69.67 -20.83 -8.51
CA ALA A 147 -68.68 -20.20 -7.65
C ALA A 147 -67.61 -19.48 -8.49
N THR A 148 -67.24 -20.07 -9.63
CA THR A 148 -66.19 -19.54 -10.50
C THR A 148 -66.72 -18.90 -11.80
N ASN A 149 -68.00 -19.08 -12.13
CA ASN A 149 -68.67 -18.68 -13.38
C ASN A 149 -68.02 -19.26 -14.64
N TRP A 150 -67.43 -20.45 -14.51
CA TRP A 150 -66.79 -21.16 -15.61
C TRP A 150 -67.41 -22.54 -15.80
N CYS A 151 -67.46 -22.99 -17.05
CA CYS A 151 -67.85 -24.36 -17.37
C CYS A 151 -66.75 -25.33 -16.94
N VAL A 152 -67.14 -26.34 -16.18
CA VAL A 152 -66.28 -27.40 -15.65
C VAL A 152 -66.92 -28.76 -15.94
N GLU A 153 -66.19 -29.87 -15.83
CA GLU A 153 -66.79 -31.18 -16.10
C GLU A 153 -67.86 -31.53 -15.05
N CYS A 154 -67.64 -31.14 -13.80
CA CYS A 154 -68.56 -31.42 -12.70
C CYS A 154 -68.46 -30.39 -11.57
N VAL A 155 -69.53 -30.21 -10.80
CA VAL A 155 -69.50 -29.49 -9.51
C VAL A 155 -69.80 -30.45 -8.36
N THR A 156 -70.55 -31.51 -8.66
CA THR A 156 -70.97 -32.56 -7.74
C THR A 156 -70.80 -33.92 -8.40
N ALA A 157 -70.74 -34.97 -7.59
CA ALA A 157 -70.61 -36.34 -8.11
C ALA A 157 -71.77 -36.77 -9.03
N SER A 158 -72.94 -36.12 -8.94
CA SER A 158 -74.10 -36.40 -9.80
C SER A 158 -73.98 -35.80 -11.20
N ASP A 159 -73.05 -34.87 -11.40
CA ASP A 159 -72.75 -34.33 -12.74
C ASP A 159 -71.90 -35.33 -13.55
N CYS A 160 -71.28 -36.30 -12.88
CA CYS A 160 -70.51 -37.38 -13.49
C CYS A 160 -71.39 -38.63 -13.71
N GLY A 161 -70.97 -39.49 -14.65
CA GLY A 161 -71.61 -40.79 -14.89
C GLY A 161 -71.51 -41.76 -13.70
N GLU A 162 -72.24 -42.87 -13.73
CA GLU A 162 -72.39 -43.81 -12.59
C GLU A 162 -71.06 -44.40 -12.07
N GLU A 163 -70.04 -44.48 -12.93
CA GLU A 163 -68.70 -45.03 -12.62
C GLU A 163 -67.66 -43.95 -12.25
N SER A 164 -68.08 -42.69 -12.12
CA SER A 164 -67.18 -41.56 -11.86
C SER A 164 -67.67 -40.72 -10.68
N THR A 165 -66.76 -39.92 -10.13
CA THR A 165 -67.04 -38.97 -9.06
C THR A 165 -66.34 -37.65 -9.37
N CYS A 166 -66.89 -36.56 -8.85
CA CYS A 166 -66.34 -35.24 -9.08
C CYS A 166 -65.20 -34.97 -8.11
N VAL A 167 -63.99 -34.71 -8.64
CA VAL A 167 -62.80 -34.34 -7.89
C VAL A 167 -62.21 -33.11 -8.55
N GLU A 168 -62.13 -32.00 -7.81
CA GLU A 168 -61.55 -30.73 -8.29
C GLU A 168 -62.07 -30.29 -9.66
N ASN A 169 -63.40 -30.37 -9.83
CA ASN A 169 -64.12 -29.98 -11.04
C ASN A 169 -63.87 -30.87 -12.29
N VAL A 170 -63.27 -32.05 -12.10
CA VAL A 170 -63.01 -33.08 -13.13
C VAL A 170 -63.71 -34.39 -12.75
N CYS A 171 -64.30 -35.08 -13.72
CA CYS A 171 -64.91 -36.39 -13.48
C CYS A 171 -63.84 -37.50 -13.49
N VAL A 172 -63.58 -38.08 -12.33
CA VAL A 172 -62.56 -39.12 -12.14
C VAL A 172 -63.24 -40.46 -11.86
N SER A 173 -62.71 -41.56 -12.42
CA SER A 173 -63.23 -42.91 -12.19
C SER A 173 -63.25 -43.27 -10.70
N ARG A 174 -64.35 -43.83 -10.22
CA ARG A 174 -64.45 -44.37 -8.86
C ARG A 174 -63.63 -45.65 -8.73
N CYS A 175 -63.16 -45.91 -7.53
CA CYS A 175 -62.48 -47.16 -7.23
C CYS A 175 -62.74 -47.60 -5.79
N ALA A 176 -62.67 -48.91 -5.57
CA ALA A 176 -62.59 -49.52 -4.25
C ALA A 176 -61.20 -50.14 -4.00
N SER A 177 -60.47 -50.45 -5.07
CA SER A 177 -59.08 -50.92 -5.03
C SER A 177 -58.37 -50.62 -6.35
N ASP A 178 -57.05 -50.79 -6.39
CA ASP A 178 -56.24 -50.57 -7.61
C ASP A 178 -56.73 -51.36 -8.82
N LYS A 179 -57.44 -52.48 -8.60
CA LYS A 179 -58.05 -53.31 -9.64
C LYS A 179 -59.02 -52.53 -10.54
N ASP A 180 -59.69 -51.52 -10.00
CA ASP A 180 -60.67 -50.70 -10.71
C ASP A 180 -59.97 -49.65 -11.60
N CYS A 181 -58.72 -49.31 -11.28
CA CYS A 181 -57.92 -48.28 -11.95
C CYS A 181 -56.93 -48.84 -12.99
N VAL A 182 -56.79 -50.17 -13.07
CA VAL A 182 -55.85 -50.87 -13.98
C VAL A 182 -56.03 -50.49 -15.43
N ALA A 183 -57.28 -50.37 -15.89
CA ALA A 183 -57.59 -50.03 -17.28
C ALA A 183 -57.02 -48.66 -17.67
N GLN A 184 -56.78 -47.79 -16.69
CA GLN A 184 -56.24 -46.44 -16.85
C GLN A 184 -54.76 -46.36 -16.45
N GLY A 185 -54.16 -47.46 -15.96
CA GLY A 185 -52.79 -47.46 -15.46
C GLY A 185 -52.59 -46.58 -14.22
N MET A 186 -53.61 -46.50 -13.37
CA MET A 186 -53.66 -45.64 -12.17
C MET A 186 -53.79 -46.46 -10.88
N LEU A 187 -53.58 -45.81 -9.73
CA LEU A 187 -53.76 -46.36 -8.38
C LEU A 187 -55.10 -45.91 -7.78
N CYS A 188 -55.64 -46.66 -6.83
CA CYS A 188 -56.84 -46.27 -6.11
C CYS A 188 -56.49 -45.55 -4.82
N ASP A 189 -56.84 -44.25 -4.72
CA ASP A 189 -56.91 -43.60 -3.41
C ASP A 189 -58.14 -44.18 -2.69
N VAL A 190 -57.92 -45.21 -1.88
CA VAL A 190 -58.99 -45.91 -1.16
C VAL A 190 -59.70 -44.96 -0.17
N ALA A 191 -59.02 -43.94 0.34
CA ALA A 191 -59.64 -42.95 1.23
C ALA A 191 -60.52 -41.97 0.46
N GLY A 192 -60.10 -41.56 -0.73
CA GLY A 192 -60.85 -40.70 -1.65
C GLY A 192 -61.95 -41.42 -2.44
N GLY A 193 -61.78 -42.72 -2.70
CA GLY A 193 -62.67 -43.55 -3.51
C GLY A 193 -62.58 -43.30 -5.02
N TYR A 194 -61.45 -42.79 -5.51
CA TYR A 194 -61.22 -42.48 -6.93
C TYR A 194 -59.80 -42.79 -7.40
N CYS A 195 -59.65 -43.00 -8.70
CA CYS A 195 -58.36 -43.34 -9.31
C CYS A 195 -57.44 -42.11 -9.40
N VAL A 196 -56.18 -42.27 -9.00
CA VAL A 196 -55.12 -41.27 -8.98
C VAL A 196 -53.86 -41.81 -9.66
N GLN A 197 -52.99 -40.95 -10.15
CA GLN A 197 -51.70 -41.39 -10.71
C GLN A 197 -50.74 -41.89 -9.63
N CYS A 198 -50.83 -41.36 -8.42
CA CYS A 198 -49.94 -41.67 -7.30
C CYS A 198 -50.65 -41.51 -5.95
N ILE A 199 -50.19 -42.22 -4.94
CA ILE A 199 -50.63 -42.06 -3.54
C ILE A 199 -49.46 -41.50 -2.69
N ALA A 200 -48.23 -41.86 -3.04
CA ALA A 200 -47.01 -41.37 -2.43
C ALA A 200 -45.91 -41.18 -3.49
N ASP A 201 -44.84 -40.47 -3.15
CA ASP A 201 -43.72 -40.16 -4.08
C ASP A 201 -43.07 -41.41 -4.69
N VAL A 202 -43.09 -42.52 -3.95
CA VAL A 202 -42.55 -43.81 -4.42
C VAL A 202 -43.32 -44.38 -5.62
N ASP A 203 -44.55 -43.92 -5.85
CA ASP A 203 -45.37 -44.30 -7.00
C ASP A 203 -45.00 -43.52 -8.27
N CYS A 204 -44.23 -42.43 -8.12
CA CYS A 204 -43.80 -41.59 -9.23
C CYS A 204 -42.38 -41.96 -9.71
N PRO A 205 -42.08 -41.79 -11.01
CA PRO A 205 -40.74 -42.01 -11.55
C PRO A 205 -39.74 -40.98 -11.01
N GLU A 206 -38.44 -41.24 -11.20
CA GLU A 206 -37.39 -40.30 -10.80
C GLU A 206 -37.62 -38.90 -11.40
N SER A 207 -37.35 -37.84 -10.61
CA SER A 207 -37.65 -36.43 -10.92
C SER A 207 -39.14 -36.03 -10.88
N TYR A 208 -39.99 -36.86 -10.29
CA TYR A 208 -41.38 -36.55 -9.98
C TYR A 208 -41.72 -36.86 -8.53
N HIS A 209 -42.67 -36.11 -7.98
CA HIS A 209 -43.26 -36.34 -6.67
C HIS A 209 -44.78 -36.40 -6.75
N CYS A 210 -45.39 -37.01 -5.75
CA CYS A 210 -46.83 -37.13 -5.69
C CYS A 210 -47.46 -35.91 -5.03
N ALA A 211 -48.25 -35.17 -5.80
CA ALA A 211 -49.01 -34.04 -5.27
C ALA A 211 -50.46 -34.11 -5.77
N ARG A 212 -51.41 -34.12 -4.82
CA ARG A 212 -52.86 -34.15 -5.09
C ARG A 212 -53.28 -35.32 -6.01
N GLY A 213 -52.61 -36.47 -5.90
CA GLY A 213 -52.91 -37.65 -6.72
C GLY A 213 -52.36 -37.60 -8.15
N ALA A 214 -51.50 -36.63 -8.48
CA ALA A 214 -50.80 -36.54 -9.76
C ALA A 214 -49.28 -36.58 -9.56
N CYS A 215 -48.56 -37.22 -10.47
CA CYS A 215 -47.10 -37.12 -10.48
C CYS A 215 -46.70 -35.79 -11.11
N LEU A 216 -46.23 -34.86 -10.28
CA LEU A 216 -45.73 -33.56 -10.71
C LEU A 216 -44.21 -33.60 -10.75
N VAL A 217 -43.62 -32.85 -11.69
CA VAL A 217 -42.16 -32.74 -11.83
C VAL A 217 -41.60 -32.11 -10.57
N ASP A 218 -40.49 -32.63 -10.09
CA ASP A 218 -39.75 -32.02 -8.99
C ASP A 218 -39.33 -30.61 -9.37
N VAL A 219 -39.60 -29.68 -8.45
CA VAL A 219 -39.20 -28.27 -8.56
C VAL A 219 -37.68 -28.15 -8.41
N CYS A 220 -37.06 -29.04 -7.64
CA CYS A 220 -35.63 -29.09 -7.37
C CYS A 220 -35.11 -30.53 -7.25
N GLY A 221 -33.84 -30.76 -7.56
CA GLY A 221 -33.18 -32.05 -7.37
C GLY A 221 -32.88 -32.34 -5.90
N ARG A 222 -32.84 -33.63 -5.52
CA ARG A 222 -32.43 -34.01 -4.16
C ARG A 222 -31.00 -33.56 -3.88
N GLY A 223 -30.80 -32.87 -2.76
CA GLY A 223 -29.51 -32.30 -2.39
C GLY A 223 -29.17 -30.98 -3.11
N GLU A 224 -30.03 -30.54 -4.03
CA GLU A 224 -29.92 -29.22 -4.64
C GLU A 224 -30.19 -28.14 -3.59
N GLY A 225 -29.37 -27.11 -3.59
CA GLY A 225 -29.51 -25.98 -2.70
C GLY A 225 -28.82 -24.74 -3.23
N SER A 226 -29.33 -23.60 -2.80
CA SER A 226 -28.80 -22.28 -3.15
C SER A 226 -28.81 -21.35 -1.95
N CYS A 227 -28.05 -20.27 -2.01
CA CYS A 227 -28.03 -19.29 -0.92
C CYS A 227 -29.05 -18.19 -1.12
N ASN A 228 -29.93 -18.02 -0.13
CA ASN A 228 -30.70 -16.79 0.00
C ASN A 228 -29.86 -15.74 0.73
N VAL A 229 -29.23 -14.85 -0.04
CA VAL A 229 -28.34 -13.80 0.47
C VAL A 229 -29.08 -12.84 1.41
N SER A 230 -30.34 -12.52 1.13
CA SER A 230 -31.12 -11.56 1.93
C SER A 230 -31.49 -12.10 3.31
N LEU A 231 -31.71 -13.40 3.42
CA LEU A 231 -32.06 -14.07 4.67
C LEU A 231 -30.84 -14.68 5.38
N ASN A 232 -29.66 -14.63 4.76
CA ASN A 232 -28.48 -15.43 5.14
C ASN A 232 -28.87 -16.89 5.43
N ALA A 233 -29.46 -17.56 4.44
CA ALA A 233 -30.04 -18.88 4.62
C ALA A 233 -29.64 -19.83 3.48
N ALA A 234 -29.27 -21.06 3.85
CA ALA A 234 -29.12 -22.15 2.91
C ALA A 234 -30.52 -22.68 2.55
N LEU A 235 -30.88 -22.59 1.27
CA LEU A 235 -32.08 -23.19 0.72
C LEU A 235 -31.75 -24.64 0.37
N SER A 236 -32.44 -25.60 0.97
CA SER A 236 -32.25 -27.02 0.64
C SER A 236 -33.54 -27.59 0.06
N CYS A 237 -33.43 -28.32 -1.05
CA CYS A 237 -34.57 -29.01 -1.63
C CYS A 237 -35.16 -29.99 -0.61
N ASN A 238 -36.47 -29.91 -0.39
CA ASN A 238 -37.14 -30.83 0.51
C ASN A 238 -37.05 -32.27 -0.03
N LEU A 239 -37.23 -33.26 0.85
CA LEU A 239 -37.16 -34.68 0.47
C LEU A 239 -38.20 -35.08 -0.59
N GLN A 240 -39.27 -34.28 -0.73
CA GLN A 240 -40.35 -34.46 -1.69
C GLN A 240 -40.06 -33.82 -3.05
N GLY A 241 -38.93 -33.13 -3.26
CA GLY A 241 -38.65 -32.42 -4.52
C GLY A 241 -39.60 -31.25 -4.83
N SER A 242 -40.56 -30.95 -3.95
CA SER A 242 -41.66 -30.02 -4.21
C SER A 242 -41.31 -28.55 -3.93
N GLY A 243 -40.13 -28.29 -3.37
CA GLY A 243 -39.61 -26.94 -3.18
C GLY A 243 -38.45 -26.84 -2.20
N PHE A 244 -37.87 -25.65 -2.14
CA PHE A 244 -36.77 -25.33 -1.24
C PHE A 244 -37.26 -24.93 0.15
N VAL A 245 -36.57 -25.42 1.19
CA VAL A 245 -36.79 -25.06 2.58
C VAL A 245 -35.60 -24.22 3.06
N PRO A 246 -35.82 -23.02 3.61
CA PRO A 246 -34.74 -22.18 4.13
C PRO A 246 -34.25 -22.66 5.50
N VAL A 247 -32.93 -22.76 5.63
CA VAL A 247 -32.22 -22.98 6.89
C VAL A 247 -31.42 -21.71 7.19
N LEU A 248 -31.86 -20.93 8.18
CA LEU A 248 -31.17 -19.69 8.58
C LEU A 248 -29.80 -20.01 9.17
N CYS A 249 -28.77 -19.31 8.69
CA CYS A 249 -27.43 -19.47 9.23
C CYS A 249 -27.31 -18.87 10.63
N PRO A 250 -26.65 -19.58 11.56
CA PRO A 250 -26.43 -19.06 12.90
C PRO A 250 -25.49 -17.85 12.87
N THR A 251 -25.42 -17.13 13.98
CA THR A 251 -24.43 -16.05 14.18
C THR A 251 -23.02 -16.59 14.00
N GLY A 252 -22.18 -15.89 13.23
CA GLY A 252 -20.83 -16.35 12.92
C GLY A 252 -20.76 -17.34 11.75
N ALA A 253 -21.81 -17.44 10.94
CA ALA A 253 -21.82 -18.24 9.73
C ALA A 253 -22.52 -17.48 8.58
N THR A 254 -22.07 -17.73 7.36
CA THR A 254 -22.71 -17.25 6.15
C THR A 254 -23.06 -18.43 5.26
N CYS A 255 -24.15 -18.33 4.51
CA CYS A 255 -24.46 -19.31 3.50
C CYS A 255 -23.37 -19.32 2.41
N ALA A 256 -22.85 -20.50 2.10
CA ALA A 256 -21.93 -20.77 1.01
C ALA A 256 -22.54 -21.80 0.06
N GLU A 257 -22.19 -21.70 -1.22
CA GLU A 257 -22.57 -22.68 -2.24
C GLU A 257 -21.36 -23.55 -2.58
N ASP A 258 -21.56 -24.87 -2.58
CA ASP A 258 -20.58 -25.86 -3.05
C ASP A 258 -21.23 -26.69 -4.17
N GLY A 259 -20.92 -26.31 -5.40
CA GLY A 259 -21.53 -26.88 -6.60
C GLY A 259 -23.04 -26.68 -6.63
N ALA A 260 -23.80 -27.78 -6.55
CA ALA A 260 -25.27 -27.76 -6.56
C ALA A 260 -25.89 -27.68 -5.16
N SER A 261 -25.08 -27.59 -4.09
CA SER A 261 -25.56 -27.57 -2.71
C SER A 261 -25.26 -26.25 -2.03
N SER A 262 -26.01 -25.93 -0.98
CA SER A 262 -25.74 -24.78 -0.13
C SER A 262 -25.73 -25.19 1.34
N ALA A 263 -24.84 -24.57 2.12
CA ALA A 263 -24.72 -24.83 3.55
C ALA A 263 -24.28 -23.58 4.29
N CYS A 264 -24.58 -23.53 5.58
CA CYS A 264 -24.08 -22.48 6.45
C CYS A 264 -22.65 -22.80 6.86
N GLU A 265 -21.70 -22.03 6.35
CA GLU A 265 -20.29 -22.17 6.67
C GLU A 265 -19.89 -21.19 7.78
N PRO A 266 -19.11 -21.65 8.78
CA PRO A 266 -18.61 -20.78 9.82
C PRO A 266 -17.60 -19.78 9.25
N TRP A 267 -17.63 -18.55 9.77
CA TRP A 267 -16.69 -17.51 9.38
C TRP A 267 -15.25 -17.91 9.70
N ILE A 268 -14.35 -17.65 8.76
CA ILE A 268 -12.90 -17.76 8.97
C ILE A 268 -12.33 -16.50 9.64
N CYS A 269 -13.01 -15.37 9.45
CA CYS A 269 -12.70 -14.07 10.05
C CYS A 269 -13.97 -13.23 10.20
N ASP A 270 -13.97 -12.25 11.11
CA ASP A 270 -15.10 -11.34 11.25
C ASP A 270 -15.29 -10.52 9.95
N PRO A 271 -16.49 -10.43 9.38
CA PRO A 271 -16.74 -9.71 8.13
C PRO A 271 -16.19 -8.28 8.14
N PHE A 272 -15.51 -7.89 7.05
CA PHE A 272 -14.83 -6.59 6.90
C PHE A 272 -13.70 -6.30 7.89
N SER A 273 -13.33 -7.25 8.75
CA SER A 273 -12.17 -7.09 9.63
C SER A 273 -10.88 -7.00 8.82
N THR A 274 -9.96 -6.17 9.28
CA THR A 274 -8.63 -6.07 8.71
C THR A 274 -7.59 -6.56 9.71
N ARG A 275 -6.56 -7.23 9.21
CA ARG A 275 -5.42 -7.65 10.02
C ARG A 275 -4.14 -7.65 9.19
N CYS A 276 -3.02 -7.40 9.84
CA CYS A 276 -1.71 -7.54 9.23
C CYS A 276 -1.19 -8.96 9.37
N SER A 277 -0.39 -9.40 8.40
CA SER A 277 0.46 -10.59 8.52
C SER A 277 1.49 -10.43 9.64
N GLU A 278 2.02 -11.54 10.15
CA GLU A 278 3.01 -11.51 11.25
C GLU A 278 4.30 -10.78 10.89
N ASP A 279 4.67 -10.77 9.60
CA ASP A 279 5.83 -10.05 9.07
C ASP A 279 5.51 -8.58 8.70
N GLY A 280 4.27 -8.13 8.87
CA GLY A 280 3.84 -6.77 8.57
C GLY A 280 3.89 -6.40 7.08
N SER A 281 4.01 -7.36 6.16
CA SER A 281 4.09 -7.07 4.71
C SER A 281 2.73 -7.03 4.01
N THR A 282 1.75 -7.75 4.55
CA THR A 282 0.48 -8.04 3.87
C THR A 282 -0.70 -7.61 4.73
N LEU A 283 -1.61 -6.84 4.15
CA LEU A 283 -2.91 -6.52 4.72
C LEU A 283 -3.92 -7.57 4.27
N ARG A 284 -4.54 -8.25 5.23
CA ARG A 284 -5.67 -9.15 4.99
C ARG A 284 -6.97 -8.44 5.30
N VAL A 285 -7.88 -8.41 4.33
CA VAL A 285 -9.21 -7.84 4.44
C VAL A 285 -10.24 -8.96 4.34
N CYS A 286 -10.96 -9.21 5.43
CA CYS A 286 -11.99 -10.23 5.45
C CYS A 286 -13.15 -9.81 4.53
N THR A 287 -13.61 -10.72 3.68
CA THR A 287 -14.73 -10.46 2.79
C THR A 287 -16.02 -10.19 3.58
N ALA A 288 -17.01 -9.60 2.90
CA ALA A 288 -18.31 -9.29 3.50
C ALA A 288 -19.04 -10.53 4.05
N ASN A 289 -18.78 -11.72 3.47
CA ASN A 289 -19.38 -12.97 3.90
C ASN A 289 -18.58 -13.66 5.03
N GLY A 290 -17.38 -13.18 5.37
CA GLY A 290 -16.55 -13.76 6.41
C GLY A 290 -15.93 -15.12 6.07
N LEU A 291 -16.08 -15.59 4.82
CA LEU A 291 -15.66 -16.91 4.37
C LEU A 291 -14.32 -16.89 3.61
N ASP A 292 -13.85 -15.71 3.23
CA ASP A 292 -12.58 -15.53 2.55
C ASP A 292 -11.90 -14.24 3.01
N ALA A 293 -10.64 -14.03 2.61
CA ALA A 293 -9.93 -12.79 2.85
C ALA A 293 -9.11 -12.39 1.62
N ASP A 294 -9.31 -11.16 1.18
CA ASP A 294 -8.47 -10.54 0.18
C ASP A 294 -7.11 -10.18 0.79
N GLU A 295 -6.03 -10.43 0.05
CA GLU A 295 -4.67 -10.07 0.47
C GLU A 295 -4.17 -8.88 -0.37
N VAL A 296 -3.64 -7.87 0.33
CA VAL A 296 -3.01 -6.69 -0.27
C VAL A 296 -1.55 -6.67 0.17
N ASP A 297 -0.64 -6.78 -0.80
CA ASP A 297 0.80 -6.68 -0.57
C ASP A 297 1.20 -5.21 -0.40
N CYS A 298 1.42 -4.79 0.85
CA CYS A 298 1.84 -3.43 1.16
C CYS A 298 3.30 -3.19 0.72
N ALA A 299 4.14 -4.22 0.79
CA ALA A 299 5.56 -4.12 0.44
C ALA A 299 5.77 -3.88 -1.06
N ALA A 300 4.93 -4.47 -1.92
CA ALA A 300 4.93 -4.18 -3.36
C ALA A 300 4.61 -2.70 -3.68
N ALA A 301 3.90 -2.01 -2.78
CA ALA A 301 3.60 -0.59 -2.88
C ALA A 301 4.63 0.32 -2.18
N GLY A 302 5.69 -0.25 -1.58
CA GLY A 302 6.69 0.50 -0.81
C GLY A 302 6.25 0.87 0.61
N GLY A 303 5.19 0.22 1.12
CA GLY A 303 4.67 0.42 2.47
C GLY A 303 4.82 -0.83 3.35
N VAL A 304 4.31 -0.73 4.56
CA VAL A 304 4.17 -1.83 5.53
C VAL A 304 2.73 -1.86 6.03
N CYS A 305 2.25 -3.05 6.41
CA CYS A 305 0.97 -3.20 7.09
C CYS A 305 1.12 -2.87 8.57
N ARG A 306 0.41 -1.85 9.02
CA ARG A 306 0.36 -1.44 10.43
C ARG A 306 -1.09 -1.14 10.83
N ASP A 307 -1.49 -1.62 12.00
CA ASP A 307 -2.81 -1.36 12.60
C ASP A 307 -4.00 -1.65 11.65
N GLY A 308 -3.85 -2.66 10.78
CA GLY A 308 -4.88 -3.07 9.83
C GLY A 308 -5.00 -2.18 8.59
N ALA A 309 -3.94 -1.45 8.23
CA ALA A 309 -3.85 -0.63 7.02
C ALA A 309 -2.43 -0.71 6.39
N CYS A 310 -2.33 -0.53 5.08
CA CYS A 310 -1.04 -0.28 4.44
C CYS A 310 -0.65 1.18 4.68
N VAL A 311 0.55 1.40 5.20
CA VAL A 311 1.14 2.71 5.50
C VAL A 311 2.49 2.81 4.81
N ASP A 312 2.75 3.95 4.17
CA ASP A 312 3.99 4.16 3.42
C ASP A 312 5.21 4.25 4.35
N VAL A 313 6.33 3.68 3.91
CA VAL A 313 7.63 3.85 4.57
C VAL A 313 8.19 5.21 4.16
N ILE A 314 8.38 6.11 5.13
CA ILE A 314 8.81 7.50 4.91
C ILE A 314 10.29 7.74 5.27
N CYS A 315 10.90 6.83 6.02
CA CYS A 315 12.30 6.88 6.44
C CYS A 315 12.87 5.48 6.64
N GLU A 316 14.20 5.35 6.65
CA GLU A 316 14.85 4.08 6.97
C GLU A 316 14.54 3.66 8.43
N PRO A 317 14.07 2.42 8.66
CA PRO A 317 13.78 1.90 10.00
C PRO A 317 14.83 2.22 11.06
N ASN A 318 14.39 2.79 12.18
CA ASN A 318 15.24 3.21 13.30
C ASN A 318 16.32 4.27 12.98
N ALA A 319 16.38 4.78 11.75
CA ALA A 319 17.39 5.77 11.38
C ALA A 319 17.17 7.09 12.11
N ALA A 320 18.28 7.77 12.40
CA ALA A 320 18.27 9.17 12.76
C ALA A 320 18.06 10.00 11.49
N VAL A 321 17.20 11.02 11.59
CA VAL A 321 16.90 11.91 10.48
C VAL A 321 17.02 13.34 11.00
N CYS A 322 17.71 14.19 10.27
CA CYS A 322 17.78 15.61 10.58
C CYS A 322 16.71 16.36 9.80
N ASP A 323 15.84 17.06 10.53
CA ASP A 323 14.88 18.01 9.98
C ASP A 323 15.26 19.41 10.49
N ASP A 324 15.97 20.16 9.65
CA ASP A 324 16.73 21.34 10.04
C ASP A 324 17.68 21.04 11.22
N SER A 325 17.59 21.80 12.31
CA SER A 325 18.37 21.59 13.55
C SER A 325 17.76 20.56 14.50
N ASN A 326 16.73 19.83 14.09
CA ASN A 326 16.07 18.83 14.95
C ASN A 326 16.52 17.42 14.59
N LEU A 327 16.97 16.70 15.62
CA LEU A 327 17.19 15.28 15.53
C LEU A 327 15.85 14.54 15.69
N MET A 328 15.46 13.84 14.66
CA MET A 328 14.29 12.97 14.60
C MET A 328 14.73 11.51 14.60
N ARG A 329 13.83 10.61 15.01
CA ARG A 329 14.03 9.18 14.93
C ARG A 329 12.90 8.51 14.19
N CYS A 330 13.25 7.75 13.17
CA CYS A 330 12.32 6.91 12.45
C CYS A 330 11.87 5.75 13.35
N SER A 331 10.59 5.37 13.27
CA SER A 331 10.10 4.17 13.94
C SER A 331 10.71 2.91 13.36
N GLU A 332 10.62 1.80 14.10
CA GLU A 332 11.16 0.50 13.69
C GLU A 332 10.57 -0.03 12.38
N ASP A 333 9.34 0.38 12.06
CA ASP A 333 8.64 0.03 10.82
C ASP A 333 8.81 1.07 9.70
N GLY A 334 9.55 2.16 9.95
CA GLY A 334 9.84 3.16 8.91
C GLY A 334 8.73 4.17 8.61
N THR A 335 7.59 4.10 9.30
CA THR A 335 6.36 4.82 8.91
C THR A 335 6.14 6.14 9.64
N THR A 336 6.87 6.40 10.73
CA THR A 336 6.68 7.60 11.56
C THR A 336 7.99 8.21 11.98
N LEU A 337 8.06 9.54 12.02
CA LEU A 337 9.16 10.29 12.60
C LEU A 337 8.76 10.83 13.96
N SER A 338 9.59 10.55 14.97
CA SER A 338 9.42 11.06 16.32
C SER A 338 10.53 12.05 16.65
N PHE A 339 10.15 13.18 17.23
CA PHE A 339 11.12 14.17 17.71
C PHE A 339 11.96 13.61 18.86
N VAL A 340 13.28 13.75 18.76
CA VAL A 340 14.22 13.39 19.83
C VAL A 340 14.65 14.64 20.60
N THR A 341 15.26 15.59 19.90
CA THR A 341 15.76 16.84 20.49
C THR A 341 16.04 17.88 19.39
N SER A 342 16.18 19.14 19.79
CA SER A 342 16.74 20.20 18.95
C SER A 342 18.20 20.41 19.31
N CYS A 343 19.07 20.58 18.32
CA CYS A 343 20.47 20.95 18.52
C CYS A 343 20.56 22.41 18.96
N LEU A 344 21.45 22.68 19.90
CA LEU A 344 21.63 24.00 20.49
C LEU A 344 22.38 24.93 19.53
N VAL A 345 22.45 26.21 19.90
CA VAL A 345 23.30 27.17 19.17
C VAL A 345 24.76 26.74 19.32
N GLY A 346 25.47 26.58 18.21
CA GLY A 346 26.82 26.03 18.19
C GLY A 346 26.87 24.51 17.97
N GLU A 347 25.72 23.87 17.69
CA GLU A 347 25.63 22.46 17.36
C GLU A 347 24.86 22.25 16.03
N PHE A 348 25.27 21.23 15.30
CA PHE A 348 24.62 20.75 14.08
C PHE A 348 24.03 19.35 14.28
N CYS A 349 23.02 19.02 13.48
CA CYS A 349 22.41 17.69 13.52
C CYS A 349 23.20 16.73 12.63
N ASP A 350 23.76 15.67 13.22
CA ASP A 350 24.45 14.61 12.51
C ASP A 350 23.57 13.35 12.46
N ALA A 351 23.07 13.02 11.28
CA ALA A 351 22.23 11.84 11.06
C ALA A 351 23.03 10.52 11.08
N GLU A 352 24.31 10.54 10.73
CA GLU A 352 25.17 9.35 10.70
C GLU A 352 25.54 8.90 12.12
N GLU A 353 25.91 9.85 12.98
CA GLU A 353 26.14 9.60 14.41
C GLU A 353 24.83 9.56 15.22
N GLY A 354 23.74 10.07 14.66
CA GLY A 354 22.42 10.14 15.30
C GLY A 354 22.41 11.01 16.56
N ALA A 355 23.16 12.12 16.52
CA ALA A 355 23.39 13.02 17.65
C ALA A 355 23.56 14.48 17.19
N CYS A 356 23.41 15.42 18.13
CA CYS A 356 23.84 16.80 17.92
C CYS A 356 25.35 16.90 18.21
N GLN A 357 26.10 17.47 17.27
CA GLN A 357 27.55 17.61 17.34
C GLN A 357 27.93 19.09 17.38
N GLU A 358 29.04 19.45 18.01
CA GLU A 358 29.51 20.84 18.03
C GLU A 358 29.94 21.30 16.64
N ASP A 359 29.62 22.55 16.29
CA ASP A 359 30.02 23.16 15.02
C ASP A 359 31.54 23.16 14.86
N LEU A 360 32.02 22.74 13.69
CA LEU A 360 33.44 22.84 13.34
C LEU A 360 33.86 24.29 13.10
N CYS A 361 32.96 25.09 12.54
CA CYS A 361 33.15 26.49 12.20
C CYS A 361 31.82 27.25 12.24
N ALA A 362 31.87 28.58 12.32
CA ALA A 362 30.65 29.39 12.27
C ALA A 362 29.96 29.24 10.90
N HIS A 363 28.63 29.13 10.91
CA HIS A 363 27.82 28.86 9.72
C HIS A 363 28.11 29.88 8.61
N ASP A 364 28.28 29.41 7.37
CA ASP A 364 28.61 30.20 6.19
C ASP A 364 29.89 31.04 6.31
N ALA A 365 30.71 30.84 7.36
CA ALA A 365 31.88 31.66 7.59
C ALA A 365 33.00 31.29 6.60
N ALA A 366 33.57 32.31 5.98
CA ALA A 366 34.83 32.18 5.26
C ALA A 366 35.97 31.95 6.26
N VAL A 367 36.70 30.86 6.11
CA VAL A 367 37.78 30.43 7.01
C VAL A 367 39.03 30.04 6.24
N CYS A 368 40.18 30.08 6.90
CA CYS A 368 41.44 29.59 6.35
C CYS A 368 41.81 28.27 7.02
N VAL A 369 41.93 27.20 6.23
CA VAL A 369 42.51 25.92 6.68
C VAL A 369 43.91 25.82 6.08
N GLY A 370 44.91 26.26 6.83
CA GLY A 370 46.24 26.50 6.27
C GLY A 370 46.21 27.68 5.28
N ASN A 371 46.79 27.51 4.08
CA ASN A 371 46.77 28.53 3.03
C ASN A 371 45.61 28.37 2.02
N VAL A 372 44.58 27.62 2.41
CA VAL A 372 43.41 27.36 1.59
C VAL A 372 42.22 28.11 2.17
N ALA A 373 41.63 28.99 1.38
CA ALA A 373 40.37 29.64 1.70
C ALA A 373 39.22 28.65 1.46
N LYS A 374 38.38 28.48 2.49
CA LYS A 374 37.21 27.60 2.47
C LYS A 374 36.01 28.33 3.04
N THR A 375 34.81 27.85 2.72
CA THR A 375 33.55 28.29 3.34
C THR A 375 33.06 27.20 4.28
N CYS A 376 32.62 27.56 5.47
CA CYS A 376 31.94 26.64 6.37
C CYS A 376 30.56 26.27 5.82
N ASN A 377 30.14 25.02 5.97
CA ASN A 377 28.79 24.61 5.61
C ASN A 377 27.74 25.46 6.37
N ALA A 378 26.56 25.62 5.77
CA ALA A 378 25.46 26.39 6.36
C ALA A 378 24.97 25.83 7.71
N ASP A 379 25.25 24.56 7.99
CA ASP A 379 24.95 23.88 9.24
C ASP A 379 26.15 23.81 10.20
N GLY A 380 27.34 24.28 9.83
CA GLY A 380 28.53 24.21 10.70
C GLY A 380 29.24 22.84 10.74
N SER A 381 28.75 21.83 10.01
CA SER A 381 29.25 20.44 10.05
C SER A 381 30.66 20.23 9.47
N GLY A 382 31.14 21.19 8.69
CA GLY A 382 32.32 21.01 7.87
C GLY A 382 32.58 22.17 6.93
N TYR A 383 33.36 21.91 5.88
CA TYR A 383 33.66 22.87 4.83
C TYR A 383 32.99 22.48 3.53
N GLU A 384 32.57 23.47 2.75
CA GLU A 384 32.08 23.25 1.39
C GLU A 384 33.19 22.67 0.50
N ASP A 385 32.79 21.95 -0.55
CA ASP A 385 33.73 21.35 -1.51
C ASP A 385 34.50 22.41 -2.32
N GLU A 386 33.94 23.62 -2.46
CA GLU A 386 34.60 24.72 -3.16
C GLU A 386 35.69 25.34 -2.27
N GLU A 387 36.95 25.15 -2.67
CA GLU A 387 38.12 25.66 -1.97
C GLU A 387 39.06 26.42 -2.90
N THR A 388 39.77 27.42 -2.37
CA THR A 388 40.76 28.19 -3.12
C THR A 388 42.13 28.09 -2.43
N ASP A 389 43.08 27.41 -3.08
CA ASP A 389 44.49 27.42 -2.65
C ASP A 389 45.15 28.73 -3.04
N CYS A 390 45.38 29.60 -2.07
CA CYS A 390 45.99 30.91 -2.29
C CYS A 390 47.44 30.80 -2.78
N SER A 391 48.10 29.66 -2.53
CA SER A 391 49.47 29.43 -2.99
C SER A 391 49.56 29.36 -4.51
N ALA A 392 48.47 28.98 -5.19
CA ALA A 392 48.41 28.87 -6.64
C ALA A 392 48.59 30.23 -7.35
N THR A 393 48.17 31.32 -6.70
CA THR A 393 48.29 32.70 -7.19
C THR A 393 49.44 33.47 -6.54
N GLY A 394 50.23 32.83 -5.67
CA GLY A 394 51.27 33.50 -4.87
C GLY A 394 50.69 34.41 -3.77
N GLU A 395 49.48 34.10 -3.33
CA GLU A 395 48.73 34.80 -2.29
C GLU A 395 48.74 34.01 -0.98
N THR A 396 48.34 34.68 0.09
CA THR A 396 48.21 34.10 1.44
C THR A 396 46.76 34.19 1.90
N CYS A 397 46.28 33.16 2.58
CA CYS A 397 44.91 33.11 3.08
C CYS A 397 44.79 33.94 4.37
N PHE A 398 43.88 34.90 4.36
CA PHE A 398 43.50 35.62 5.57
C PHE A 398 41.99 35.82 5.62
N GLY A 399 41.37 35.45 6.74
CA GLY A 399 39.92 35.60 6.94
C GLY A 399 39.06 34.86 5.92
N GLY A 400 39.54 33.74 5.39
CA GLY A 400 38.87 32.94 4.36
C GLY A 400 38.89 33.56 2.96
N THR A 401 39.85 34.45 2.67
CA THR A 401 40.03 35.04 1.35
C THR A 401 41.52 35.10 1.02
N CYS A 402 41.85 34.91 -0.26
CA CYS A 402 43.23 35.04 -0.74
C CYS A 402 43.59 36.52 -0.94
N PHE A 403 44.72 36.92 -0.38
CA PHE A 403 45.25 38.27 -0.49
C PHE A 403 46.73 38.24 -0.90
N PRO A 404 47.22 39.24 -1.64
CA PRO A 404 48.64 39.36 -1.95
C PRO A 404 49.51 39.43 -0.69
N GLU A 405 50.58 38.64 -0.64
CA GLU A 405 51.58 38.73 0.43
C GLU A 405 52.35 40.04 0.25
N LEU A 406 52.13 41.01 1.15
CA LEU A 406 52.84 42.29 1.13
C LEU A 406 54.22 42.19 1.76
N CYS A 407 54.37 41.33 2.75
CA CYS A 407 55.61 41.07 3.48
C CYS A 407 55.45 39.83 4.37
N THR A 408 56.58 39.24 4.78
CA THR A 408 56.56 38.02 5.59
C THR A 408 55.88 38.24 6.94
N ASP A 409 54.87 37.43 7.25
CA ASP A 409 54.06 37.58 8.46
C ASP A 409 54.89 37.58 9.74
N GLY A 410 54.52 38.45 10.69
CA GLY A 410 55.24 38.63 11.96
C GLY A 410 56.63 39.28 11.84
N VAL A 411 57.15 39.52 10.63
CA VAL A 411 58.46 40.16 10.44
C VAL A 411 58.32 41.68 10.47
N ARG A 412 59.25 42.32 11.19
CA ARG A 412 59.37 43.79 11.20
C ARG A 412 60.34 44.26 10.12
N HIS A 413 59.90 45.23 9.32
CA HIS A 413 60.69 45.81 8.24
C HIS A 413 60.62 47.34 8.27
N CYS A 414 61.60 48.00 7.66
CA CYS A 414 61.58 49.44 7.51
C CYS A 414 60.69 49.82 6.33
N PHE A 415 59.71 50.68 6.58
CA PHE A 415 58.87 51.28 5.53
C PHE A 415 58.68 52.74 5.86
N ASP A 416 58.89 53.61 4.87
CA ASP A 416 58.77 55.07 5.03
C ASP A 416 59.61 55.62 6.21
N GLY A 417 60.81 55.06 6.45
CA GLY A 417 61.70 55.48 7.53
C GLY A 417 61.29 55.04 8.95
N HIS A 418 60.29 54.16 9.07
CA HIS A 418 59.75 53.70 10.34
C HIS A 418 59.67 52.16 10.39
N PRO A 419 59.80 51.53 11.57
CA PRO A 419 59.53 50.10 11.72
C PRO A 419 58.03 49.80 11.56
N HIS A 420 57.70 48.94 10.61
CA HIS A 420 56.38 48.38 10.40
C HIS A 420 56.41 46.87 10.70
N SER A 421 55.36 46.35 11.32
CA SER A 421 55.15 44.91 11.48
C SER A 421 54.20 44.41 10.40
N CYS A 422 54.52 43.27 9.81
CA CYS A 422 53.58 42.50 9.00
C CYS A 422 52.62 41.78 9.95
N VAL A 423 51.34 41.89 9.65
CA VAL A 423 50.25 41.23 10.37
C VAL A 423 49.27 40.66 9.37
N ASP A 424 48.26 39.96 9.86
CA ASP A 424 47.16 39.42 9.07
C ASP A 424 47.69 38.47 7.98
N ALA A 425 48.52 37.50 8.40
CA ALA A 425 49.20 36.53 7.53
C ALA A 425 50.11 37.16 6.46
N GLY A 426 50.62 38.38 6.70
CA GLY A 426 51.48 39.11 5.77
C GLY A 426 50.74 40.00 4.76
N THR A 427 49.42 40.08 4.86
CA THR A 427 48.56 40.88 3.95
C THR A 427 48.51 42.36 4.31
N ARG A 428 48.97 42.72 5.51
CA ARG A 428 48.87 44.09 6.02
C ARG A 428 50.12 44.53 6.77
N ARG A 429 50.49 45.79 6.54
CA ARG A 429 51.59 46.46 7.24
C ARG A 429 51.03 47.44 8.24
N ILE A 430 51.37 47.29 9.51
CA ILE A 430 51.03 48.25 10.56
C ILE A 430 52.29 48.91 11.07
N ARG A 431 52.26 50.24 11.25
CA ARG A 431 53.38 50.96 11.85
C ARG A 431 53.53 50.50 13.30
N TRP A 432 54.66 49.90 13.64
CA TRP A 432 54.93 49.42 14.99
C TRP A 432 55.41 50.56 15.90
N THR A 433 56.28 51.42 15.37
CA THR A 433 56.74 52.61 16.09
C THR A 433 57.13 53.71 15.13
N THR A 434 57.30 54.93 15.65
CA THR A 434 57.77 56.09 14.89
C THR A 434 59.16 56.50 15.40
N CYS A 435 60.19 56.37 14.55
CA CYS A 435 61.51 56.93 14.80
C CYS A 435 61.43 58.46 14.89
N SER A 436 62.10 59.03 15.89
CA SER A 436 62.24 60.48 16.03
C SER A 436 63.16 61.06 14.95
N ALA A 437 63.19 62.39 14.81
CA ALA A 437 64.05 63.07 13.82
C ALA A 437 65.56 62.79 14.00
N SER A 438 66.00 62.40 15.20
CA SER A 438 67.38 62.01 15.51
C SER A 438 67.64 60.51 15.35
N GLN A 439 66.68 59.75 14.81
CA GLN A 439 66.75 58.31 14.63
C GLN A 439 66.57 57.93 13.15
N TYR A 440 66.96 56.72 12.81
CA TYR A 440 66.68 56.08 11.54
C TYR A 440 66.16 54.67 11.78
N CYS A 441 65.44 54.13 10.80
CA CYS A 441 65.00 52.74 10.84
C CYS A 441 66.12 51.85 10.32
N ASP A 442 66.56 50.90 11.14
CA ASP A 442 67.57 49.89 10.79
C ASP A 442 66.92 48.51 10.74
N ASP A 443 67.01 47.86 9.58
CA ASP A 443 66.51 46.50 9.31
C ASP A 443 67.63 45.46 9.18
N ALA A 444 68.90 45.83 9.38
CA ALA A 444 70.04 44.92 9.23
C ALA A 444 70.25 43.95 10.41
N GLY A 445 69.47 44.08 11.48
CA GLY A 445 69.60 43.29 12.70
C GLY A 445 68.73 42.04 12.74
N ALA A 446 69.20 40.98 13.41
CA ALA A 446 68.48 39.70 13.59
C ALA A 446 67.15 39.78 14.39
N GLY A 447 66.76 40.97 14.85
CA GLY A 447 65.50 41.23 15.57
C GLY A 447 64.42 41.90 14.71
N GLY A 448 64.66 42.11 13.42
CA GLY A 448 63.81 42.92 12.54
C GLY A 448 63.98 44.43 12.75
N ALA A 449 63.23 45.21 11.99
CA ALA A 449 63.36 46.66 11.95
C ALA A 449 63.21 47.35 13.32
N VAL A 450 64.16 48.21 13.67
CA VAL A 450 64.18 48.99 14.91
C VAL A 450 64.66 50.42 14.67
N CYS A 451 64.24 51.36 15.53
CA CYS A 451 64.77 52.71 15.50
C CYS A 451 66.13 52.78 16.20
N ARG A 452 67.15 53.26 15.49
CA ARG A 452 68.49 53.53 16.05
C ARG A 452 68.81 55.01 15.97
N LEU A 453 69.60 55.50 16.92
CA LEU A 453 70.08 56.89 16.89
C LEU A 453 71.00 57.09 15.70
N ARG A 454 70.90 58.25 15.06
CA ARG A 454 71.84 58.66 14.01
C ARG A 454 73.20 58.94 14.63
N THR A 455 74.25 58.45 13.97
CA THR A 455 75.66 58.68 14.32
C THR A 455 76.09 60.09 13.90
N CYS A 456 75.53 60.61 12.80
CA CYS A 456 75.83 61.92 12.25
C CYS A 456 74.60 62.52 11.53
N THR A 457 74.61 63.83 11.26
CA THR A 457 73.55 64.49 10.48
C THR A 457 73.72 64.14 9.00
N PRO A 458 72.68 63.66 8.29
CA PRO A 458 72.81 63.32 6.87
C PRO A 458 73.37 64.45 6.01
N GLY A 459 74.32 64.12 5.13
CA GLY A 459 75.00 65.08 4.28
C GLY A 459 76.06 65.96 4.98
N GLN A 460 76.20 65.86 6.31
CA GLN A 460 77.24 66.58 7.05
C GLN A 460 78.59 65.91 6.84
N GLN A 461 79.63 66.72 6.59
CA GLN A 461 81.01 66.25 6.66
C GLN A 461 81.37 65.97 8.11
N VAL A 462 81.78 64.73 8.39
CA VAL A 462 82.15 64.29 9.75
C VAL A 462 83.37 63.38 9.68
N CYS A 463 84.03 63.22 10.83
CA CYS A 463 85.12 62.27 11.01
C CYS A 463 84.60 61.02 11.71
N ASP A 464 84.90 59.85 11.15
CA ASP A 464 84.84 58.57 11.86
C ASP A 464 86.28 58.10 12.12
N GLY A 465 86.81 58.44 13.30
CA GLY A 465 88.24 58.35 13.58
C GLY A 465 89.06 59.26 12.66
N GLU A 466 90.06 58.70 11.97
CA GLU A 466 90.91 59.40 11.00
C GLU A 466 90.34 59.40 9.57
N VAL A 467 89.12 58.91 9.38
CA VAL A 467 88.45 58.90 8.07
C VAL A 467 87.49 60.07 7.98
N ALA A 468 87.79 61.02 7.09
CA ALA A 468 86.91 62.11 6.72
C ALA A 468 85.90 61.64 5.68
N GLY A 469 84.64 62.01 5.78
CA GLY A 469 83.67 61.74 4.72
C GLY A 469 82.33 62.44 4.94
N THR A 470 81.42 62.23 3.99
CA THR A 470 80.05 62.73 4.10
C THR A 470 79.19 61.69 4.83
N CYS A 471 78.41 62.13 5.81
CA CYS A 471 77.43 61.27 6.47
C CYS A 471 76.35 60.83 5.47
N ASN A 472 76.05 59.52 5.43
CA ASN A 472 75.03 58.97 4.52
C ASN A 472 73.62 59.51 4.79
N ALA A 473 72.72 59.29 3.83
CA ALA A 473 71.34 59.80 3.88
C ALA A 473 70.56 59.32 5.13
N GLU A 474 70.88 58.13 5.63
CA GLU A 474 70.26 57.51 6.81
C GLU A 474 70.82 58.07 8.13
N GLY A 475 71.99 58.70 8.11
CA GLY A 475 72.70 59.17 9.31
C GLY A 475 73.36 58.03 10.11
N SER A 476 73.51 56.84 9.52
CA SER A 476 74.04 55.64 10.19
C SER A 476 75.57 55.62 10.23
N GLY A 477 76.24 56.30 9.29
CA GLY A 477 77.70 56.36 9.20
C GLY A 477 78.17 57.14 7.97
N LEU A 478 79.45 57.03 7.63
CA LEU A 478 80.04 57.66 6.45
C LEU A 478 79.58 56.98 5.15
N GLU A 479 79.27 57.78 4.13
CA GLU A 479 78.86 57.32 2.80
C GLU A 479 80.05 56.77 2.02
N LEU A 480 79.92 55.51 1.57
CA LEU A 480 80.97 54.82 0.82
C LEU A 480 81.34 55.59 -0.45
N GLY A 481 82.64 55.83 -0.65
CA GLY A 481 83.16 56.56 -1.80
C GLY A 481 83.26 58.08 -1.61
N THR A 482 82.73 58.63 -0.51
CA THR A 482 82.99 60.02 -0.08
C THR A 482 84.12 60.11 0.95
N THR A 483 84.69 58.96 1.33
CA THR A 483 85.66 58.86 2.41
C THR A 483 87.08 59.09 1.94
N THR A 484 87.84 59.81 2.77
CA THR A 484 89.29 60.03 2.62
C THR A 484 89.95 59.62 3.93
N ASP A 485 90.88 58.67 3.86
CA ASP A 485 91.70 58.28 5.01
C ASP A 485 92.79 59.34 5.20
N CYS A 486 92.64 60.17 6.24
CA CYS A 486 93.58 61.25 6.50
C CYS A 486 94.92 60.74 7.01
N ALA A 487 94.96 59.58 7.67
CA ALA A 487 96.20 58.98 8.14
C ALA A 487 97.09 58.47 6.99
N ALA A 488 96.50 58.24 5.81
CA ALA A 488 97.23 57.89 4.59
C ALA A 488 97.91 59.11 3.93
N LEU A 489 97.59 60.33 4.35
CA LEU A 489 98.18 61.58 3.85
C LEU A 489 99.24 62.08 4.84
N ASP A 490 100.45 62.33 4.36
CA ASP A 490 101.59 62.71 5.21
C ASP A 490 101.30 64.03 5.97
N GLY A 491 101.34 63.94 7.30
CA GLY A 491 101.10 65.08 8.20
C GLY A 491 99.65 65.59 8.26
N LYS A 492 98.63 64.78 7.89
CA LYS A 492 97.22 65.16 7.99
C LYS A 492 96.48 64.38 9.09
N ALA A 493 95.44 64.99 9.64
CA ALA A 493 94.49 64.35 10.56
C ALA A 493 93.05 64.74 10.22
N CYS A 494 92.08 63.89 10.54
CA CYS A 494 90.67 64.22 10.29
C CYS A 494 90.15 65.18 11.35
N PHE A 495 89.76 66.40 10.95
CA PHE A 495 89.09 67.34 11.84
C PHE A 495 87.91 68.00 11.14
N GLY A 496 86.74 68.01 11.79
CA GLY A 496 85.53 68.65 11.25
C GLY A 496 85.00 68.02 9.95
N GLY A 497 85.42 66.80 9.60
CA GLY A 497 85.04 66.12 8.36
C GLY A 497 85.96 66.39 7.17
N GLU A 498 87.13 66.99 7.38
CA GLU A 498 88.15 67.23 6.37
C GLU A 498 89.54 66.78 6.85
N CYS A 499 90.45 66.46 5.92
CA CYS A 499 91.84 66.16 6.24
C CYS A 499 92.66 67.46 6.31
N LEU A 500 92.95 67.92 7.52
CA LEU A 500 93.70 69.15 7.77
C LEU A 500 95.13 68.85 8.19
N ASP A 501 96.03 69.83 8.05
CA ASP A 501 97.41 69.70 8.55
C ASP A 501 97.41 69.45 10.05
N GLN A 502 98.13 68.42 10.46
CA GLN A 502 98.32 68.08 11.86
C GLN A 502 99.27 69.12 12.47
N VAL A 503 98.69 70.05 13.23
CA VAL A 503 99.44 71.15 13.86
C VAL A 503 100.09 70.69 15.17
N CYS A 504 99.61 69.58 15.75
CA CYS A 504 100.06 69.04 17.01
C CYS A 504 100.69 67.64 16.90
N HIS A 505 101.92 67.49 17.37
CA HIS A 505 102.56 66.19 17.64
C HIS A 505 102.72 65.98 19.16
N GLY A 506 101.61 65.79 19.88
CA GLY A 506 101.61 65.56 21.33
C GLY A 506 100.41 66.16 22.05
N THR A 507 100.46 66.25 23.38
CA THR A 507 99.34 66.77 24.22
C THR A 507 99.21 68.30 24.16
N TYR A 508 100.31 69.00 23.87
CA TYR A 508 100.35 70.45 23.75
C TYR A 508 101.27 70.85 22.60
N ALA A 509 100.91 71.92 21.88
CA ALA A 509 101.76 72.57 20.88
C ALA A 509 101.81 74.08 21.12
N CYS A 510 102.92 74.72 20.74
CA CYS A 510 103.05 76.17 20.79
C CYS A 510 102.61 76.78 19.45
N PHE A 511 101.58 77.62 19.49
CA PHE A 511 101.11 78.39 18.34
C PHE A 511 101.23 79.89 18.65
N GLU A 512 101.94 80.63 17.80
CA GLU A 512 102.21 82.07 17.98
C GLU A 512 102.77 82.45 19.38
N GLY A 513 103.51 81.53 20.00
CA GLY A 513 104.13 81.72 21.32
C GLY A 513 103.25 81.35 22.52
N ASN A 514 102.02 80.85 22.31
CA ASN A 514 101.15 80.38 23.40
C ASN A 514 100.99 78.85 23.36
N PRO A 515 100.92 78.16 24.52
CA PRO A 515 100.64 76.73 24.56
C PRO A 515 99.13 76.48 24.34
N HIS A 516 98.82 75.67 23.32
CA HIS A 516 97.48 75.15 23.04
C HIS A 516 97.44 73.66 23.39
N GLN A 517 96.31 73.20 23.95
CA GLN A 517 96.06 71.78 24.15
C GLN A 517 95.52 71.18 22.85
N CYS A 518 96.12 70.09 22.42
CA CYS A 518 95.75 69.43 21.17
C CYS A 518 94.46 68.62 21.36
N ALA A 519 93.64 68.54 20.31
CA ALA A 519 92.45 67.69 20.33
C ALA A 519 92.88 66.22 20.20
N ALA A 520 91.96 65.28 20.40
CA ALA A 520 92.28 63.84 20.41
C ALA A 520 92.89 63.33 19.08
N ASN A 521 92.68 64.07 18.00
CA ASN A 521 93.13 63.83 16.63
C ASN A 521 94.36 64.67 16.21
N GLY A 522 95.00 65.39 17.13
CA GLY A 522 96.18 66.24 16.84
C GLY A 522 95.81 67.69 16.58
#